data_AF-A0A382TLV7-F1
#
_entry.id   AF-A0A382TLV7-F1
#
_cell.length_a   1.000
_cell.length_b   1.000
_cell.length_c   1.000
_cell.angle_alpha   90.00
_cell.angle_beta   90.00
_cell.angle_gamma   90.00
#
_symmetry.space_group_name_H-M   'P 1'
#
loop_
_entity.id
_entity.type
_entity.pdbx_description
1 polymer ?
#
loop_
_entity_poly.entity_id
_entity_poly.type
_entity_poly.pdbx_seq_one_letter_code
_entity_poly.pdbx_strand_id
1 'polypeptide(L)'
;MSGRSVLIRTGGLGDFVLSVPLLCVLAESFAEVVLVTKPRYFPLVDNLGFSPKLVDADLFEAKNCAFLEGSTIFTFWNDEDFLSELEQAGADEVRPLVSRPNDPPHVTERMFCEAKLPTPENLLEKPWLGSELPVGKDLWLHPGSGSASKNMPLSIFIEEAESWLSGDDEGRIVFSFGEADEAVEEEIYSTPLAFHPRVDLIQPVSNADLTDLLLARAA
;
A
#
# COMPACT_ATOMS: atom_id res chain seq x y z
N MET A 1 -8.96 26.73 4.15
CA MET A 1 -9.08 25.44 3.46
C MET A 1 -9.45 25.73 2.02
N SER A 2 -8.58 25.35 1.08
CA SER A 2 -8.84 25.43 -0.35
C SER A 2 -9.77 24.29 -0.79
N GLY A 3 -10.28 24.35 -2.03
CA GLY A 3 -11.37 23.53 -2.59
C GLY A 3 -11.21 22.01 -2.53
N ARG A 4 -11.41 21.32 -3.66
CA ARG A 4 -11.40 19.86 -3.72
C ARG A 4 -10.07 19.34 -4.24
N SER A 5 -9.54 18.30 -3.61
CA SER A 5 -8.44 17.50 -4.16
C SER A 5 -8.93 16.15 -4.67
N VAL A 6 -8.31 15.66 -5.75
CA VAL A 6 -8.55 14.31 -6.29
C VAL A 6 -7.21 13.61 -6.41
N LEU A 7 -7.03 12.47 -5.74
CA LEU A 7 -5.85 11.61 -5.91
C LEU A 7 -6.24 10.38 -6.74
N ILE A 8 -5.56 10.17 -7.86
CA ILE A 8 -5.77 9.02 -8.75
C ILE A 8 -4.58 8.06 -8.64
N ARG A 9 -4.79 6.90 -7.99
CA ARG A 9 -3.74 5.90 -7.73
C ARG A 9 -4.24 4.46 -7.94
N THR A 10 -3.72 3.77 -8.96
CA THR A 10 -4.18 2.43 -9.36
C THR A 10 -3.10 1.33 -9.35
N GLY A 11 -1.93 1.63 -8.78
CA GLY A 11 -0.79 0.72 -8.70
C GLY A 11 -1.00 -0.51 -7.78
N GLY A 12 0.08 -1.23 -7.50
CA GLY A 12 0.10 -2.35 -6.54
C GLY A 12 -0.09 -1.90 -5.07
N LEU A 13 0.00 -2.85 -4.13
CA LEU A 13 -0.15 -2.54 -2.70
C LEU A 13 0.93 -1.56 -2.22
N GLY A 14 2.21 -1.81 -2.54
CA GLY A 14 3.30 -0.92 -2.18
C GLY A 14 3.13 0.49 -2.77
N ASP A 15 2.67 0.55 -4.02
CA ASP A 15 2.33 1.79 -4.71
C ASP A 15 1.26 2.61 -3.97
N PHE A 16 0.24 1.94 -3.42
CA PHE A 16 -0.82 2.55 -2.61
C PHE A 16 -0.28 3.01 -1.25
N VAL A 17 0.38 2.12 -0.51
CA VAL A 17 0.94 2.41 0.83
C VAL A 17 1.89 3.60 0.78
N LEU A 18 2.76 3.68 -0.22
CA LEU A 18 3.71 4.78 -0.40
C LEU A 18 3.03 6.13 -0.71
N SER A 19 1.77 6.14 -1.11
CA SER A 19 0.97 7.34 -1.38
C SER A 19 0.05 7.76 -0.21
N VAL A 20 -0.09 6.93 0.82
CA VAL A 20 -0.90 7.24 2.02
C VAL A 20 -0.44 8.54 2.69
N PRO A 21 0.87 8.82 2.86
CA PRO A 21 1.30 10.08 3.46
C PRO A 21 0.80 11.32 2.70
N LEU A 22 0.85 11.27 1.38
CA LEU A 22 0.32 12.34 0.51
C LEU A 22 -1.20 12.49 0.73
N LEU A 23 -1.95 11.37 0.74
CA LEU A 23 -3.40 11.40 0.96
C LEU A 23 -3.77 12.03 2.31
N CYS A 24 -3.03 11.73 3.38
CA CYS A 24 -3.25 12.35 4.69
C CYS A 24 -3.00 13.86 4.66
N VAL A 25 -1.92 14.32 4.00
CA VAL A 25 -1.63 15.76 3.87
C VAL A 25 -2.65 16.48 2.97
N LEU A 26 -3.19 15.81 1.95
CA LEU A 26 -4.31 16.34 1.16
C LEU A 26 -5.55 16.57 2.03
N ALA A 27 -5.86 15.65 2.93
CA ALA A 27 -6.98 15.78 3.87
C ALA A 27 -6.80 16.93 4.88
N GLU A 28 -5.55 17.28 5.21
CA GLU A 28 -5.24 18.44 6.05
C GLU A 28 -5.29 19.77 5.26
N SER A 29 -5.03 19.73 3.95
CA SER A 29 -4.86 20.92 3.10
C SER A 29 -6.13 21.36 2.37
N PHE A 30 -7.02 20.41 2.05
CA PHE A 30 -8.21 20.62 1.22
C PHE A 30 -9.50 20.37 2.01
N ALA A 31 -10.58 21.06 1.64
CA ALA A 31 -11.88 20.88 2.28
C ALA A 31 -12.56 19.55 1.91
N GLU A 32 -12.27 19.03 0.72
CA GLU A 32 -12.77 17.74 0.24
C GLU A 32 -11.63 16.96 -0.43
N VAL A 33 -11.58 15.66 -0.16
CA VAL A 33 -10.62 14.73 -0.79
C VAL A 33 -11.42 13.62 -1.48
N VAL A 34 -11.14 13.41 -2.76
CA VAL A 34 -11.62 12.26 -3.53
C VAL A 34 -10.43 11.36 -3.82
N LEU A 35 -10.57 10.06 -3.55
CA LEU A 35 -9.57 9.05 -3.87
C LEU A 35 -10.13 8.11 -4.94
N VAL A 36 -9.54 8.16 -6.13
CA VAL A 36 -9.79 7.22 -7.22
C VAL A 36 -8.76 6.10 -7.13
N THR A 37 -9.19 4.91 -6.70
CA THR A 37 -8.29 3.77 -6.50
C THR A 37 -9.01 2.43 -6.68
N LYS A 38 -8.26 1.32 -6.64
CA LYS A 38 -8.85 -0.01 -6.76
C LYS A 38 -9.68 -0.35 -5.50
N PRO A 39 -10.86 -0.99 -5.64
CA PRO A 39 -11.72 -1.33 -4.50
C PRO A 39 -11.02 -2.15 -3.40
N ARG A 40 -10.03 -2.97 -3.77
CA ARG A 40 -9.22 -3.77 -2.83
C ARG A 40 -8.45 -2.94 -1.79
N TYR A 41 -8.31 -1.63 -1.99
CA TYR A 41 -7.64 -0.72 -1.04
C TYR A 41 -8.62 0.10 -0.20
N PHE A 42 -9.93 0.05 -0.48
CA PHE A 42 -10.92 0.81 0.31
C PHE A 42 -10.85 0.49 1.81
N PRO A 43 -10.72 -0.78 2.25
CA PRO A 43 -10.60 -1.09 3.68
C PRO A 43 -9.37 -0.49 4.36
N LEU A 44 -8.29 -0.21 3.62
CA LEU A 44 -7.09 0.42 4.18
C LEU A 44 -7.29 1.90 4.46
N VAL A 45 -8.28 2.52 3.81
CA VAL A 45 -8.60 3.94 3.98
C VAL A 45 -9.38 4.19 5.27
N ASP A 46 -10.19 3.22 5.70
CA ASP A 46 -11.02 3.34 6.91
C ASP A 46 -10.19 3.60 8.18
N ASN A 47 -8.91 3.23 8.17
CA ASN A 47 -7.98 3.40 9.30
C ASN A 47 -7.24 4.75 9.32
N LEU A 48 -7.44 5.63 8.34
CA LEU A 48 -6.62 6.86 8.19
C LEU A 48 -7.05 8.02 9.12
N GLY A 49 -8.15 7.87 9.87
CA GLY A 49 -8.66 8.92 10.77
C GLY A 49 -9.38 10.07 10.06
N PHE A 50 -9.58 9.99 8.74
CA PHE A 50 -10.45 10.84 7.95
C PHE A 50 -11.14 10.00 6.87
N SER A 51 -12.19 10.53 6.26
CA SER A 51 -13.00 9.79 5.27
C SER A 51 -13.01 10.51 3.91
N PRO A 52 -12.11 10.16 2.97
CA PRO A 52 -12.18 10.67 1.62
C PRO A 52 -13.37 10.04 0.88
N LYS A 53 -13.85 10.71 -0.17
CA LYS A 53 -14.81 10.11 -1.10
C LYS A 53 -14.08 9.07 -1.96
N LEU A 54 -14.48 7.81 -1.85
CA LEU A 54 -13.89 6.71 -2.62
C LEU A 54 -14.57 6.55 -3.98
N VAL A 55 -13.76 6.38 -5.02
CA VAL A 55 -14.21 6.12 -6.39
C VAL A 55 -13.45 4.89 -6.91
N ASP A 56 -14.21 3.94 -7.44
CA ASP A 56 -13.65 2.75 -8.08
C ASP A 56 -12.94 3.15 -9.38
N ALA A 57 -11.62 2.95 -9.41
CA ALA A 57 -10.81 3.26 -10.56
C ALA A 57 -11.16 2.41 -11.79
N ASP A 58 -11.70 1.20 -11.63
CA ASP A 58 -12.11 0.34 -12.74
C ASP A 58 -13.40 0.86 -13.41
N LEU A 59 -14.14 1.74 -12.74
CA LEU A 59 -15.37 2.40 -13.23
C LEU A 59 -15.17 3.90 -13.48
N PHE A 60 -13.96 4.42 -13.29
CA PHE A 60 -13.68 5.84 -13.39
C PHE A 60 -13.53 6.27 -14.85
N GLU A 61 -14.35 7.24 -15.26
CA GLU A 61 -14.25 7.93 -16.55
C GLU A 61 -14.30 9.44 -16.33
N ALA A 62 -13.24 10.16 -16.71
CA ALA A 62 -13.08 11.59 -16.41
C ALA A 62 -14.29 12.44 -16.87
N LYS A 63 -14.72 12.23 -18.12
CA LYS A 63 -15.87 12.92 -18.75
C LYS A 63 -17.20 12.81 -17.99
N ASN A 64 -17.35 11.83 -17.09
CA ASN A 64 -18.60 11.57 -16.36
C ASN A 64 -18.52 11.97 -14.88
N CYS A 65 -17.43 12.62 -14.46
CA CYS A 65 -17.14 12.88 -13.05
C CYS A 65 -17.29 14.36 -12.69
N ALA A 66 -18.47 14.75 -12.20
CA ALA A 66 -18.73 16.12 -11.73
C ALA A 66 -17.82 16.57 -10.57
N PHE A 67 -17.13 15.64 -9.90
CA PHE A 67 -16.18 16.01 -8.85
C PHE A 67 -14.85 16.57 -9.39
N LEU A 68 -14.57 16.44 -10.69
CA LEU A 68 -13.34 16.97 -11.29
C LEU A 68 -13.38 18.50 -11.48
N GLU A 69 -14.57 19.05 -11.71
CA GLU A 69 -14.76 20.50 -11.90
C GLU A 69 -14.29 21.28 -10.66
N GLY A 70 -13.41 22.27 -10.88
CA GLY A 70 -12.84 23.12 -9.84
C GLY A 70 -11.89 22.40 -8.87
N SER A 71 -11.38 21.22 -9.24
CA SER A 71 -10.51 20.42 -8.37
C SER A 71 -9.03 20.54 -8.73
N THR A 72 -8.16 20.33 -7.73
CA THR A 72 -6.74 20.05 -7.93
C THR A 72 -6.53 18.54 -8.00
N ILE A 73 -6.07 18.04 -9.13
CA ILE A 73 -5.93 16.62 -9.40
C ILE A 73 -4.46 16.21 -9.29
N PHE A 74 -4.19 15.14 -8.55
CA PHE A 74 -2.91 14.49 -8.42
C PHE A 74 -3.03 13.11 -9.05
N THR A 75 -2.26 12.82 -10.10
CA THR A 75 -2.40 11.57 -10.85
C THR A 75 -1.05 10.94 -11.15
N PHE A 76 -0.98 9.61 -11.10
CA PHE A 76 0.20 8.85 -11.53
C PHE A 76 0.11 8.39 -12.99
N TRP A 77 -0.98 8.70 -13.68
CA TRP A 77 -1.14 8.48 -15.11
C TRP A 77 -0.66 9.73 -15.85
N ASN A 78 0.22 9.53 -16.81
CA ASN A 78 0.91 10.60 -17.54
C ASN A 78 0.62 10.57 -19.04
N ASP A 79 -0.41 9.83 -19.46
CA ASP A 79 -0.89 9.80 -20.84
C ASP A 79 -1.49 11.17 -21.22
N GLU A 80 -1.05 11.75 -22.33
CA GLU A 80 -1.42 13.12 -22.72
C GLU A 80 -2.92 13.27 -23.01
N ASP A 81 -3.54 12.25 -23.60
CA ASP A 81 -4.98 12.25 -23.87
C ASP A 81 -5.75 12.24 -22.54
N PHE A 82 -5.37 11.37 -21.60
CA PHE A 82 -5.96 11.33 -20.27
C PHE A 82 -5.81 12.65 -19.51
N LEU A 83 -4.62 13.27 -19.52
CA LEU A 83 -4.40 14.56 -18.87
C LEU A 83 -5.29 15.65 -19.49
N SER A 84 -5.42 15.66 -20.81
CA SER A 84 -6.32 16.57 -21.53
C SER A 84 -7.78 16.35 -21.17
N GLU A 85 -8.22 15.11 -20.97
CA GLU A 85 -9.58 14.79 -20.52
C GLU A 85 -9.88 15.36 -19.12
N LEU A 86 -8.92 15.31 -18.21
CA LEU A 86 -9.06 15.89 -16.87
C LEU A 86 -9.22 17.41 -16.92
N GLU A 87 -8.43 18.10 -17.76
CA GLU A 87 -8.55 19.54 -17.98
C GLU A 87 -9.89 19.91 -18.61
N GLN A 88 -10.33 19.15 -19.63
CA GLN A 88 -11.64 19.36 -20.27
C GLN A 88 -12.82 19.09 -19.34
N ALA A 89 -12.65 18.22 -18.35
CA ALA A 89 -13.64 17.99 -17.28
C ALA A 89 -13.70 19.14 -16.25
N GLY A 90 -12.90 20.20 -16.43
CA GLY A 90 -12.97 21.42 -15.63
C GLY A 90 -12.05 21.43 -14.41
N ALA A 91 -11.00 20.59 -14.38
CA ALA A 91 -9.99 20.65 -13.33
C ALA A 91 -9.28 22.02 -13.30
N ASP A 92 -9.10 22.59 -12.11
CA ASP A 92 -8.38 23.87 -11.95
C ASP A 92 -6.87 23.68 -12.15
N GLU A 93 -6.35 22.54 -11.71
CA GLU A 93 -4.95 22.16 -11.90
C GLU A 93 -4.81 20.64 -11.95
N VAL A 94 -4.00 20.15 -12.89
CA VAL A 94 -3.62 18.73 -12.99
C VAL A 94 -2.12 18.63 -12.71
N ARG A 95 -1.75 17.79 -11.73
CA ARG A 95 -0.37 17.54 -11.28
C ARG A 95 -0.02 16.07 -11.49
N PRO A 96 0.61 15.73 -12.63
CA PRO A 96 1.17 14.40 -12.85
C PRO A 96 2.32 14.14 -11.87
N LEU A 97 2.29 12.98 -11.23
CA LEU A 97 3.30 12.48 -10.30
C LEU A 97 4.05 11.30 -10.91
N VAL A 98 5.35 11.22 -10.66
CA VAL A 98 6.21 10.16 -11.19
C VAL A 98 5.96 8.86 -10.40
N SER A 99 5.41 7.85 -11.06
CA SER A 99 5.13 6.56 -10.41
C SER A 99 6.37 5.71 -10.13
N ARG A 100 7.46 5.90 -10.89
CA ARG A 100 8.68 5.09 -10.81
C ARG A 100 9.92 5.96 -10.99
N PRO A 101 10.26 6.79 -10.00
CA PRO A 101 11.50 7.56 -10.07
C PRO A 101 12.70 6.62 -9.96
N ASN A 102 13.73 6.91 -10.74
CA ASN A 102 14.98 6.13 -10.75
C ASN A 102 16.11 6.80 -9.97
N ASP A 103 15.91 8.05 -9.53
CA ASP A 103 16.90 8.86 -8.84
C ASP A 103 16.36 9.35 -7.49
N PRO A 104 17.25 9.53 -6.47
CA PRO A 104 16.88 10.13 -5.19
C PRO A 104 16.08 11.43 -5.36
N PRO A 105 15.20 11.79 -4.41
CA PRO A 105 15.00 11.17 -3.08
C PRO A 105 14.07 9.95 -3.10
N HIS A 106 13.69 9.45 -1.91
CA HIS A 106 12.66 8.42 -1.76
C HIS A 106 11.38 8.80 -2.51
N VAL A 107 10.68 7.83 -3.09
CA VAL A 107 9.53 8.08 -3.97
C VAL A 107 8.44 8.91 -3.28
N THR A 108 8.15 8.65 -2.01
CA THR A 108 7.16 9.44 -1.24
C THR A 108 7.59 10.89 -1.06
N GLU A 109 8.88 11.17 -0.83
CA GLU A 109 9.39 12.56 -0.75
C GLU A 109 9.25 13.27 -2.09
N ARG A 110 9.57 12.58 -3.19
CA ARG A 110 9.41 13.11 -4.54
C ARG A 110 7.94 13.44 -4.85
N MET A 111 6.99 12.61 -4.40
CA MET A 111 5.55 12.91 -4.54
C MET A 111 5.20 14.27 -3.93
N PHE A 112 5.74 14.63 -2.75
CA PHE A 112 5.50 15.94 -2.14
C PHE A 112 6.08 17.09 -2.95
N CYS A 113 7.30 16.93 -3.47
CA CYS A 113 7.93 17.92 -4.34
C CYS A 113 7.08 18.20 -5.59
N GLU A 114 6.66 17.15 -6.28
CA GLU A 114 5.85 17.25 -7.52
C GLU A 114 4.43 17.72 -7.24
N ALA A 115 3.86 17.30 -6.11
CA ALA A 115 2.59 17.79 -5.61
C ALA A 115 2.66 19.25 -5.13
N LYS A 116 3.84 19.89 -5.06
CA LYS A 116 4.03 21.25 -4.51
C LYS A 116 3.41 21.41 -3.11
N LEU A 117 3.52 20.36 -2.29
CA LEU A 117 3.03 20.33 -0.92
C LEU A 117 4.21 20.27 0.06
N PRO A 118 4.03 20.77 1.30
CA PRO A 118 5.07 20.65 2.31
C PRO A 118 5.32 19.18 2.65
N THR A 119 6.59 18.76 2.60
CA THR A 119 7.00 17.43 3.07
C THR A 119 6.97 17.40 4.60
N PRO A 120 6.27 16.44 5.22
CA PRO A 120 6.30 16.26 6.67
C PRO A 120 7.73 15.95 7.18
N GLU A 121 8.15 16.55 8.29
CA GLU A 121 9.51 16.33 8.85
C GLU A 121 9.78 14.87 9.20
N ASN A 122 8.78 14.15 9.72
CA ASN A 122 8.90 12.74 10.13
C ASN A 122 8.26 11.79 9.10
N LEU A 123 8.37 12.10 7.81
CA LEU A 123 7.65 11.39 6.74
C LEU A 123 7.86 9.88 6.77
N LEU A 124 9.10 9.42 6.96
CA LEU A 124 9.44 7.99 6.93
C LEU A 124 9.37 7.32 8.31
N GLU A 125 9.15 8.10 9.37
CA GLU A 125 9.12 7.62 10.75
C GLU A 125 7.70 7.52 11.30
N LYS A 126 6.75 8.30 10.75
CA LYS A 126 5.35 8.31 11.18
C LYS A 126 4.59 7.07 10.66
N PRO A 127 3.83 6.36 11.50
CA PRO A 127 2.93 5.28 11.06
C PRO A 127 1.66 5.86 10.42
N TRP A 128 1.70 6.10 9.11
CA TRP A 128 0.61 6.79 8.40
C TRP A 128 -0.71 6.02 8.28
N LEU A 129 -0.70 4.70 8.49
CA LEU A 129 -1.91 3.86 8.48
C LEU A 129 -2.67 3.84 9.82
N GLY A 130 -2.28 4.67 10.79
CA GLY A 130 -3.14 5.00 11.94
C GLY A 130 -3.05 4.10 13.16
N SER A 131 -2.12 3.14 13.23
CA SER A 131 -1.93 2.28 14.40
C SER A 131 -0.68 2.63 15.22
N GLU A 132 -0.80 2.76 16.54
CA GLU A 132 0.31 2.37 17.42
C GLU A 132 0.65 0.92 17.08
N LEU A 133 1.90 0.64 16.74
CA LEU A 133 2.29 -0.70 16.31
C LEU A 133 2.31 -1.63 17.53
N PRO A 134 1.36 -2.57 17.69
CA PRO A 134 1.50 -3.60 18.70
C PRO A 134 2.79 -4.38 18.45
N VAL A 135 3.47 -4.80 19.52
CA VAL A 135 4.71 -5.56 19.44
C VAL A 135 4.41 -7.00 19.82
N GLY A 136 4.36 -7.86 18.82
CA GLY A 136 4.22 -9.30 18.98
C GLY A 136 5.54 -10.00 19.28
N LYS A 137 5.44 -11.28 19.62
CA LYS A 137 6.57 -12.21 19.77
C LYS A 137 6.72 -13.15 18.56
N ASP A 138 5.89 -13.03 17.55
CA ASP A 138 5.93 -13.90 16.38
C ASP A 138 6.84 -13.34 15.29
N LEU A 139 7.54 -14.23 14.57
CA LEU A 139 8.30 -13.88 13.36
C LEU A 139 7.42 -14.07 12.13
N TRP A 140 7.24 -13.00 11.35
CA TRP A 140 6.48 -13.04 10.11
C TRP A 140 7.40 -13.04 8.89
N LEU A 141 7.27 -14.06 8.05
CA LEU A 141 8.06 -14.25 6.84
C LEU A 141 7.14 -14.18 5.60
N HIS A 142 7.55 -13.42 4.61
CA HIS A 142 6.88 -13.34 3.31
C HIS A 142 7.91 -13.60 2.21
N PRO A 143 8.13 -14.87 1.84
CA PRO A 143 9.17 -15.26 0.88
C PRO A 143 8.78 -14.96 -0.57
N GLY A 144 7.49 -14.76 -0.79
CA GLY A 144 6.87 -14.49 -2.07
C GLY A 144 7.13 -13.07 -2.59
N SER A 145 7.10 -12.96 -3.91
CA SER A 145 6.92 -11.70 -4.59
C SER A 145 6.24 -12.02 -5.93
N GLY A 146 5.43 -11.09 -6.43
CA GLY A 146 4.77 -11.25 -7.73
C GLY A 146 5.71 -11.34 -8.96
N SER A 147 7.00 -11.57 -8.76
CA SER A 147 8.01 -11.80 -9.78
C SER A 147 9.05 -12.80 -9.27
N ALA A 148 9.08 -14.01 -9.80
CA ALA A 148 10.02 -15.06 -9.40
C ALA A 148 11.50 -14.61 -9.44
N SER A 149 11.87 -13.72 -10.37
CA SER A 149 13.23 -13.16 -10.46
C SER A 149 13.65 -12.26 -9.29
N LYS A 150 12.69 -11.80 -8.47
CA LYS A 150 12.94 -11.00 -7.26
C LYS A 150 12.93 -11.86 -6.00
N ASN A 151 12.49 -13.11 -6.09
CA ASN A 151 12.39 -13.98 -4.93
C ASN A 151 13.80 -14.38 -4.49
N MET A 152 14.06 -14.21 -3.20
CA MET A 152 15.20 -14.81 -2.56
C MET A 152 14.93 -16.32 -2.41
N PRO A 153 15.95 -17.20 -2.50
CA PRO A 153 15.75 -18.64 -2.33
C PRO A 153 15.02 -18.98 -1.02
N LEU A 154 14.04 -19.89 -1.07
CA LEU A 154 13.24 -20.27 0.10
C LEU A 154 14.12 -20.80 1.24
N SER A 155 15.24 -21.46 0.92
CA SER A 155 16.19 -21.97 1.91
C SER A 155 16.66 -20.91 2.91
N ILE A 156 16.80 -19.65 2.48
CA ILE A 156 17.21 -18.55 3.38
C ILE A 156 16.13 -18.27 4.42
N PHE A 157 14.85 -18.28 4.03
CA PHE A 157 13.74 -18.10 4.96
C PHE A 157 13.58 -19.30 5.89
N ILE A 158 13.87 -20.52 5.41
CA ILE A 158 13.88 -21.74 6.23
C ILE A 158 14.97 -21.66 7.28
N GLU A 159 16.19 -21.28 6.91
CA GLU A 159 17.32 -21.13 7.84
C GLU A 159 17.00 -20.11 8.95
N GLU A 160 16.43 -18.96 8.59
CA GLU A 160 15.98 -17.95 9.57
C GLU A 160 14.87 -18.48 10.47
N ALA A 161 13.91 -19.23 9.91
CA ALA A 161 12.84 -19.82 10.69
C ALA A 161 13.34 -20.89 11.67
N GLU A 162 14.24 -21.76 11.25
CA GLU A 162 14.85 -22.76 12.13
C GLU A 162 15.69 -22.11 13.24
N SER A 163 16.45 -21.07 12.91
CA SER A 163 17.20 -20.25 13.87
C SER A 163 16.27 -19.65 14.92
N TRP A 164 15.15 -19.04 14.49
CA TRP A 164 14.13 -18.50 15.38
C TRP A 164 13.54 -19.57 16.31
N LEU A 165 13.17 -20.74 15.77
CA LEU A 165 12.62 -21.85 16.54
C LEU A 165 13.63 -22.47 17.53
N SER A 166 14.93 -22.34 17.28
CA SER A 166 15.96 -22.80 18.21
C SER A 166 16.14 -21.88 19.43
N GLY A 167 15.59 -20.67 19.37
CA GLY A 167 15.58 -19.67 20.44
C GLY A 167 14.50 -19.90 21.51
N ASP A 168 14.19 -18.85 22.26
CA ASP A 168 13.29 -18.89 23.43
C ASP A 168 11.86 -19.36 23.06
N ASP A 169 11.23 -20.12 23.96
CA ASP A 169 10.19 -21.10 23.60
C ASP A 169 8.80 -20.55 23.21
N GLU A 170 8.61 -19.23 23.23
CA GLU A 170 7.28 -18.59 23.22
C GLU A 170 6.84 -18.05 21.85
N GLY A 171 7.77 -17.79 20.92
CA GLY A 171 7.45 -17.18 19.61
C GLY A 171 7.01 -18.20 18.56
N ARG A 172 6.01 -17.85 17.74
CA ARG A 172 5.62 -18.63 16.55
C ARG A 172 6.25 -18.04 15.29
N ILE A 173 6.12 -18.78 14.20
CA ILE A 173 6.49 -18.34 12.86
C ILE A 173 5.25 -18.33 11.99
N VAL A 174 5.06 -17.26 11.24
CA VAL A 174 4.00 -17.13 10.26
C VAL A 174 4.64 -16.95 8.89
N PHE A 175 4.40 -17.89 7.98
CA PHE A 175 4.67 -17.67 6.56
C PHE A 175 3.39 -17.19 5.89
N SER A 176 3.49 -16.10 5.15
CA SER A 176 2.38 -15.57 4.37
C SER A 176 2.66 -15.63 2.88
N PHE A 177 1.64 -15.98 2.11
CA PHE A 177 1.71 -16.11 0.66
C PHE A 177 0.59 -15.28 0.00
N GLY A 178 0.89 -14.67 -1.14
CA GLY A 178 -0.08 -14.05 -2.03
C GLY A 178 -0.46 -14.97 -3.19
N GLU A 179 -1.40 -14.50 -4.03
CA GLU A 179 -1.87 -15.23 -5.22
C GLU A 179 -0.74 -15.64 -6.18
N ALA A 180 0.33 -14.85 -6.25
CA ALA A 180 1.44 -15.08 -7.17
C ALA A 180 2.55 -15.99 -6.60
N ASP A 181 2.39 -16.48 -5.36
CA ASP A 181 3.45 -17.16 -4.62
C ASP A 181 3.26 -18.69 -4.57
N GLU A 182 2.34 -19.24 -5.37
CA GLU A 182 1.97 -20.67 -5.40
C GLU A 182 3.19 -21.60 -5.47
N ALA A 183 4.17 -21.30 -6.33
CA ALA A 183 5.37 -22.13 -6.45
C ALA A 183 6.23 -22.15 -5.17
N VAL A 184 6.33 -21.01 -4.47
CA VAL A 184 7.09 -20.90 -3.20
C VAL A 184 6.30 -21.54 -2.06
N GLU A 185 4.98 -21.42 -2.10
CA GLU A 185 4.07 -22.07 -1.17
C GLU A 185 4.14 -23.60 -1.29
N GLU A 186 4.06 -24.15 -2.51
CA GLU A 186 4.24 -25.59 -2.75
C GLU A 186 5.60 -26.09 -2.27
N GLU A 187 6.65 -25.29 -2.49
CA GLU A 187 8.00 -25.61 -2.03
C GLU A 187 8.06 -25.70 -0.50
N ILE A 188 7.41 -24.78 0.25
CA ILE A 188 7.43 -24.86 1.73
C ILE A 188 6.70 -26.10 2.25
N TYR A 189 5.59 -26.50 1.63
CA TYR A 189 4.83 -27.71 2.01
C TYR A 189 5.63 -29.01 1.81
N SER A 190 6.69 -28.97 0.98
CA SER A 190 7.60 -30.10 0.81
C SER A 190 8.61 -30.27 1.95
N THR A 191 8.67 -29.32 2.88
CA THR A 191 9.65 -29.28 3.98
C THR A 191 9.05 -29.73 5.32
N PRO A 192 9.87 -30.22 6.27
CA PRO A 192 9.39 -30.53 7.63
C PRO A 192 8.84 -29.32 8.38
N LEU A 193 9.31 -28.11 8.04
CA LEU A 193 8.96 -26.86 8.70
C LEU A 193 7.46 -26.56 8.59
N ALA A 194 6.84 -26.89 7.45
CA ALA A 194 5.41 -26.70 7.22
C ALA A 194 4.51 -27.44 8.22
N PHE A 195 5.03 -28.48 8.88
CA PHE A 195 4.29 -29.30 9.84
C PHE A 195 4.73 -29.06 11.29
N HIS A 196 5.61 -28.08 11.54
CA HIS A 196 6.07 -27.76 12.87
C HIS A 196 4.93 -27.09 13.70
N PRO A 197 4.70 -27.46 14.96
CA PRO A 197 3.54 -26.99 15.75
C PRO A 197 3.52 -25.48 16.04
N ARG A 198 4.67 -24.82 15.90
CA ARG A 198 4.84 -23.36 16.03
C ARG A 198 4.92 -22.63 14.69
N VAL A 199 4.65 -23.29 13.57
CA VAL A 199 4.65 -22.69 12.23
C VAL A 199 3.22 -22.64 11.72
N ASP A 200 2.80 -21.48 11.25
CA ASP A 200 1.54 -21.26 10.59
C ASP A 200 1.80 -20.80 9.16
N LEU A 201 1.15 -21.44 8.19
CA LEU A 201 1.16 -21.05 6.78
C LEU A 201 -0.20 -20.40 6.48
N ILE A 202 -0.19 -19.18 5.98
CA ILE A 202 -1.42 -18.41 5.74
C ILE A 202 -1.42 -17.79 4.35
N GLN A 203 -2.63 -17.65 3.79
CA GLN A 203 -2.87 -16.95 2.54
C GLN A 203 -4.00 -15.94 2.78
N PRO A 204 -3.66 -14.67 3.09
CA PRO A 204 -4.67 -13.66 3.36
C PRO A 204 -5.58 -13.46 2.15
N VAL A 205 -6.89 -13.47 2.35
CA VAL A 205 -7.86 -13.35 1.25
C VAL A 205 -8.06 -11.91 0.77
N SER A 206 -7.59 -10.94 1.55
CA SER A 206 -7.65 -9.52 1.23
C SER A 206 -6.61 -8.71 2.02
N ASN A 207 -6.41 -7.44 1.67
CA ASN A 207 -5.55 -6.54 2.44
C ASN A 207 -6.08 -6.27 3.87
N ALA A 208 -7.41 -6.29 4.04
CA ALA A 208 -8.04 -6.16 5.36
C ALA A 208 -7.73 -7.38 6.22
N ASP A 209 -7.90 -8.57 5.65
CA ASP A 209 -7.58 -9.84 6.30
C ASP A 209 -6.09 -9.92 6.68
N LEU A 210 -5.18 -9.49 5.80
CA LEU A 210 -3.76 -9.38 6.14
C LEU A 210 -3.51 -8.45 7.35
N THR A 211 -4.19 -7.30 7.37
CA THR A 211 -4.06 -6.33 8.47
C THR A 211 -4.57 -6.92 9.79
N ASP A 212 -5.74 -7.58 9.76
CA ASP A 212 -6.33 -8.22 10.93
C ASP A 212 -5.43 -9.36 11.47
N LEU A 213 -4.84 -10.17 10.58
CA LEU A 213 -3.90 -11.23 10.95
C LEU A 213 -2.62 -10.65 11.57
N LEU A 214 -2.07 -9.57 11.01
CA LEU A 214 -0.89 -8.89 11.57
C LEU A 214 -1.19 -8.34 12.98
N LEU A 215 -2.35 -7.70 13.17
CA LEU A 215 -2.76 -7.16 14.47
C LEU A 215 -3.02 -8.26 15.49
N ALA A 216 -3.69 -9.35 15.10
CA ALA A 216 -3.98 -10.47 15.99
C ALA A 216 -2.71 -11.19 16.48
N ARG A 217 -1.64 -11.18 15.68
CA ARG A 217 -0.32 -11.77 16.03
C ARG A 217 0.56 -10.86 16.87
N ALA A 218 0.23 -9.57 16.87
CA ALA A 218 0.98 -8.57 17.61
C ALA A 218 0.38 -8.26 19.00
N ALA A 219 -0.88 -8.65 19.24
CA ALA A 219 -1.58 -8.53 20.51
C ALA A 219 -1.21 -9.64 21.51
#